data_AF-A0A3P2AGS6-F1
#
_entry.id   AF-A0A3P2AGS6-F1
#
_cell.length_a   1.000
_cell.length_b   1.000
_cell.length_c   1.000
_cell.angle_alpha   90.00
_cell.angle_beta   90.00
_cell.angle_gamma   90.00
#
_symmetry.space_group_name_H-M   'P 1'
#
loop_
_entity.id
_entity.type
_entity.pdbx_description
1 polymer ?
#
loop_
_entity_poly.entity_id
_entity_poly.type
_entity_poly.pdbx_seq_one_letter_code
_entity_poly.pdbx_strand_id
1 'polypeptide(L)'
;MKKQLISAILCDIGLYLLQFLLIPAISFKLVTGDHEMIVVLCLTTIIVTMVGVIFFTDRLRHWLLALIIYVLLIFLYSPLYAYDIGVINLTLDGLTARYDPGFRYFGILLIAFLVLFLQSAICLIAKLIRYHQNKQKMKTTGER
;
A
#
# COMPACT_ATOMS: atom_id res chain seq x y z
N MET A 1 -14.93 -17.35 -0.17
CA MET A 1 -15.02 -15.97 -0.73
C MET A 1 -15.12 -14.92 0.37
N LYS A 2 -16.18 -14.89 1.20
CA LYS A 2 -16.32 -13.88 2.28
C LYS A 2 -15.11 -13.82 3.23
N LYS A 3 -14.59 -14.97 3.69
CA LYS A 3 -13.42 -15.03 4.58
C LYS A 3 -12.16 -14.39 3.97
N GLN A 4 -11.90 -14.64 2.68
CA GLN A 4 -10.74 -14.08 1.96
C GLN A 4 -10.85 -12.56 1.79
N LEU A 5 -12.06 -12.07 1.49
CA LEU A 5 -12.32 -10.63 1.44
C LEU A 5 -12.08 -9.98 2.81
N ILE A 6 -12.62 -10.57 3.87
CA ILE A 6 -12.43 -10.06 5.24
C ILE A 6 -10.95 -10.03 5.61
N SER A 7 -10.19 -11.07 5.29
CA SER A 7 -8.74 -11.09 5.53
C SER A 7 -7.99 -10.00 4.75
N ALA A 8 -8.35 -9.75 3.48
CA ALA A 8 -7.76 -8.67 2.70
C ALA A 8 -8.09 -7.30 3.32
N ILE A 9 -9.34 -7.09 3.75
CA ILE A 9 -9.75 -5.88 4.46
C ILE A 9 -8.95 -5.70 5.75
N LEU A 10 -8.77 -6.76 6.55
CA LEU A 10 -7.96 -6.70 7.77
C LEU A 10 -6.49 -6.40 7.50
N CYS A 11 -5.93 -6.92 6.39
CA CYS A 11 -4.58 -6.56 5.95
C CYS A 11 -4.48 -5.06 5.64
N ASP A 12 -5.43 -4.50 4.90
CA ASP A 12 -5.41 -3.08 4.53
C ASP A 12 -5.71 -2.17 5.74
N ILE A 13 -6.55 -2.60 6.67
CA ILE A 13 -6.70 -1.91 7.97
C ILE A 13 -5.37 -1.93 8.73
N GLY A 14 -4.71 -3.08 8.80
CA GLY A 14 -3.39 -3.21 9.43
C GLY A 14 -2.33 -2.35 8.75
N LEU A 15 -2.36 -2.29 7.41
CA LEU A 15 -1.48 -1.45 6.61
C LEU A 15 -1.69 0.04 6.94
N TYR A 16 -2.95 0.48 7.00
CA TYR A 16 -3.31 1.83 7.41
C TYR A 16 -2.82 2.14 8.83
N LEU A 17 -3.10 1.27 9.81
CA LEU A 17 -2.68 1.47 11.20
C LEU A 17 -1.15 1.55 11.30
N LEU A 18 -0.43 0.74 10.52
CA LEU A 18 1.02 0.78 10.49
C LEU A 18 1.54 2.11 9.93
N GLN A 19 1.02 2.53 8.78
CA GLN A 19 1.50 3.70 8.03
C GLN A 19 1.08 5.04 8.65
N PHE A 20 -0.16 5.16 9.11
CA PHE A 20 -0.71 6.46 9.54
C PHE A 20 -0.80 6.63 11.05
N LEU A 21 -0.65 5.56 11.84
CA LEU A 21 -0.66 5.64 13.30
C LEU A 21 0.69 5.23 13.91
N LEU A 22 1.15 4.00 13.67
CA LEU A 22 2.34 3.45 14.34
C LEU A 22 3.64 4.14 13.91
N ILE A 23 3.89 4.23 12.60
CA ILE A 23 5.14 4.82 12.07
C ILE A 23 5.28 6.30 12.49
N PRO A 24 4.27 7.16 12.32
CA PRO A 24 4.33 8.55 12.78
C PRO A 24 4.47 8.67 14.30
N ALA A 25 3.90 7.75 15.09
CA ALA A 25 4.03 7.76 16.55
C ALA A 25 5.45 7.42 17.04
N ILE A 26 6.17 6.57 16.31
CA ILE A 26 7.52 6.12 16.70
C ILE A 26 8.61 7.07 16.18
N SER A 27 8.38 7.72 15.03
CA SER A 27 9.34 8.67 14.46
C SER A 27 8.68 9.98 14.04
N PHE A 28 8.76 10.97 14.94
CA PHE A 28 8.37 12.35 14.64
C PHE A 28 9.20 12.98 13.52
N LYS A 29 10.46 12.53 13.34
CA LYS A 29 11.34 12.99 12.25
C LYS A 29 10.87 12.52 10.86
N LEU A 30 10.08 11.44 10.81
CA LEU A 30 9.49 11.01 9.56
C LEU A 30 8.32 11.93 9.15
N VAL A 31 7.78 12.79 10.02
CA VAL A 31 6.62 13.66 9.68
C VAL A 31 6.99 14.81 8.74
N THR A 32 8.28 15.12 8.58
CA THR A 32 8.76 16.21 7.72
C THR A 32 9.19 15.69 6.35
N GLY A 33 8.24 15.58 5.41
CA GLY A 33 8.40 15.73 3.95
C GLY A 33 9.64 15.18 3.22
N ASP A 34 10.35 14.20 3.77
CA ASP A 34 11.54 13.62 3.15
C ASP A 34 11.15 12.40 2.30
N HIS A 35 11.88 12.19 1.20
CA HIS A 35 11.70 11.06 0.29
C HIS A 35 11.69 9.70 1.01
N GLU A 36 12.31 9.63 2.18
CA GLU A 36 12.31 8.48 3.09
C GLU A 36 10.89 8.02 3.47
N MET A 37 9.93 8.95 3.61
CA MET A 37 8.56 8.61 3.96
C MET A 37 7.83 7.84 2.86
N ILE A 38 7.99 8.27 1.61
CA ILE A 38 7.42 7.57 0.45
C ILE A 38 8.03 6.17 0.35
N VAL A 39 9.34 6.04 0.60
CA VAL A 39 10.02 4.73 0.64
C VAL A 39 9.42 3.84 1.72
N VAL A 40 9.19 4.36 2.93
CA VAL A 40 8.55 3.59 4.01
C VAL A 40 7.13 3.18 3.65
N LEU A 41 6.34 4.06 3.02
CA LEU A 41 5.00 3.73 2.50
C LEU A 41 5.06 2.60 1.48
N CYS A 42 6.00 2.66 0.52
CA CYS A 42 6.21 1.62 -0.48
C CYS A 42 6.60 0.29 0.17
N LEU A 43 7.60 0.29 1.06
CA LEU A 43 8.11 -0.92 1.71
C LEU A 43 7.03 -1.61 2.55
N THR A 44 6.33 -0.85 3.39
CA THR A 44 5.24 -1.38 4.22
C THR A 44 4.10 -1.95 3.37
N THR A 45 3.73 -1.26 2.29
CA THR A 45 2.74 -1.76 1.32
C THR A 45 3.20 -3.07 0.70
N ILE A 46 4.45 -3.15 0.25
CA ILE A 46 5.00 -4.36 -0.36
C ILE A 46 4.98 -5.53 0.63
N ILE A 47 5.50 -5.34 1.85
CA ILE A 47 5.60 -6.39 2.86
C ILE A 47 4.21 -6.91 3.25
N VAL A 48 3.29 -6.02 3.62
CA VAL A 48 1.95 -6.42 4.06
C VAL A 48 1.17 -7.08 2.93
N THR A 49 1.27 -6.55 1.70
CA THR A 49 0.58 -7.14 0.55
C THR A 49 1.17 -8.50 0.20
N MET A 50 2.49 -8.67 0.22
CA MET A 50 3.12 -9.98 -0.02
C MET A 50 2.64 -11.02 0.99
N VAL A 51 2.64 -10.68 2.28
CA VAL A 51 2.11 -11.54 3.34
C VAL A 51 0.64 -11.87 3.04
N GLY A 52 -0.19 -10.88 2.73
CA GLY A 52 -1.60 -11.15 2.46
C GLY A 52 -1.85 -11.99 1.20
N VAL A 53 -1.04 -11.84 0.15
CA VAL A 53 -1.16 -12.62 -1.08
C VAL A 53 -0.69 -14.07 -0.88
N ILE A 54 0.32 -14.29 -0.05
CA ILE A 54 0.83 -15.62 0.29
C ILE A 54 -0.18 -16.35 1.18
N PHE A 55 -0.69 -15.71 2.23
CA PHE A 55 -1.48 -16.37 3.27
C PHE A 55 -3.00 -16.31 3.07
N PHE A 56 -3.55 -15.30 2.39
CA PHE A 56 -5.00 -15.07 2.33
C PHE A 56 -5.59 -15.14 0.93
N THR A 57 -5.20 -14.24 0.02
CA THR A 57 -5.79 -14.17 -1.33
C THR A 57 -4.92 -13.47 -2.36
N ASP A 58 -4.80 -14.07 -3.54
CA ASP A 58 -4.14 -13.53 -4.74
C ASP A 58 -5.13 -12.87 -5.73
N ARG A 59 -6.41 -12.77 -5.34
CA ARG A 59 -7.44 -12.19 -6.19
C ARG A 59 -7.46 -10.67 -6.06
N LEU A 60 -7.04 -9.98 -7.11
CA LEU A 60 -7.03 -8.51 -7.21
C LEU A 60 -8.36 -7.86 -6.81
N ARG A 61 -9.51 -8.49 -7.11
CA ARG A 61 -10.84 -7.97 -6.72
C ARG A 61 -11.00 -7.78 -5.21
N HIS A 62 -10.41 -8.64 -4.38
CA HIS A 62 -10.50 -8.49 -2.93
C HIS A 62 -9.64 -7.33 -2.45
N TRP A 63 -8.44 -7.18 -3.02
CA TRP A 63 -7.54 -6.05 -2.74
C TRP A 63 -8.13 -4.71 -3.17
N LEU A 64 -8.79 -4.65 -4.32
CA LEU A 64 -9.51 -3.45 -4.77
C LEU A 64 -10.62 -3.02 -3.80
N LEU A 65 -11.38 -3.97 -3.25
CA LEU A 65 -12.42 -3.67 -2.27
C LEU A 65 -11.84 -3.26 -0.91
N ALA A 66 -10.73 -3.88 -0.50
CA ALA A 66 -10.01 -3.52 0.71
C ALA A 66 -9.40 -2.11 0.61
N LEU A 67 -8.89 -1.75 -0.57
CA LEU A 67 -8.33 -0.42 -0.85
C LEU A 67 -9.36 0.70 -0.65
N ILE A 68 -10.63 0.46 -0.99
CA ILE A 68 -11.70 1.45 -0.73
C ILE A 68 -11.77 1.77 0.77
N ILE A 69 -11.67 0.75 1.63
CA ILE A 69 -11.69 0.93 3.08
C ILE A 69 -10.41 1.63 3.55
N TYR A 70 -9.25 1.24 3.03
CA TYR A 70 -7.99 1.92 3.31
C TYR A 70 -8.04 3.42 2.98
N VAL A 71 -8.55 3.79 1.80
CA VAL A 71 -8.72 5.19 1.39
C VAL A 71 -9.71 5.93 2.29
N LEU A 72 -10.83 5.29 2.66
CA LEU A 72 -11.79 5.88 3.60
C LEU A 72 -11.16 6.15 4.98
N LEU A 73 -10.27 5.27 5.44
CA LEU A 73 -9.54 5.47 6.70
C LEU A 73 -8.58 6.66 6.62
N ILE A 74 -7.87 6.84 5.50
CA ILE A 74 -7.01 8.01 5.28
C ILE A 74 -7.84 9.31 5.26
N PHE A 75 -9.03 9.27 4.64
CA PHE A 75 -9.95 10.41 4.68
C PHE A 75 -10.39 10.75 6.10
N LEU A 76 -10.73 9.72 6.88
CA LEU A 76 -11.15 9.89 8.27
C LEU A 76 -10.02 10.47 9.12
N TYR A 77 -8.80 9.96 8.94
CA TYR A 77 -7.64 10.46 9.65
C TYR A 77 -6.33 10.22 8.88
N SER A 78 -5.56 11.29 8.73
CA SER A 78 -4.19 11.28 8.25
C SER A 78 -3.43 12.33 9.05
N PRO A 79 -2.27 12.01 9.67
CA PRO A 79 -1.48 13.02 10.36
C PRO A 79 -1.08 14.15 9.41
N LEU A 80 -1.00 15.37 9.93
CA LEU A 80 -0.59 16.55 9.16
C LEU A 80 0.80 16.31 8.58
N TYR A 81 1.03 16.65 7.31
CA TYR A 81 2.29 16.45 6.57
C TYR A 81 2.71 14.98 6.33
N ALA A 82 1.93 13.99 6.78
CA ALA A 82 2.26 12.59 6.52
C ALA A 82 2.27 12.31 5.01
N TYR A 83 3.37 11.75 4.50
CA TYR A 83 3.52 11.33 3.10
C TYR A 83 3.20 12.44 2.09
N ASP A 84 3.53 13.69 2.43
CA ASP A 84 3.26 14.88 1.62
C ASP A 84 1.78 15.12 1.30
N ILE A 85 0.86 14.53 2.08
CA ILE A 85 -0.57 14.77 1.92
C ILE A 85 -0.86 16.24 2.24
N GLY A 86 -1.32 16.97 1.22
CA GLY A 86 -1.67 18.39 1.33
C GLY A 86 -0.47 19.33 1.31
N VAL A 87 0.71 18.89 0.88
CA VAL A 87 1.89 19.76 0.74
C VAL A 87 1.98 20.32 -0.69
N ILE A 88 2.19 21.63 -0.81
CA ILE A 88 2.47 22.35 -2.07
C ILE A 88 3.90 22.90 -2.03
N ASN A 89 4.52 23.07 -3.20
CA ASN A 89 5.85 23.64 -3.41
C ASN A 89 6.95 22.75 -2.81
N LEU A 90 6.96 21.48 -3.21
CA LEU A 90 8.09 20.57 -3.01
C LEU A 90 9.26 21.04 -3.89
N THR A 91 9.97 22.08 -3.45
CA THR A 91 11.28 22.44 -3.99
C THR A 91 12.34 21.49 -3.44
N LEU A 92 13.38 21.18 -4.23
CA LEU A 92 14.46 20.24 -3.88
C LEU A 92 15.21 20.59 -2.57
N ASP A 93 15.07 21.82 -2.11
CA ASP A 93 15.66 22.39 -0.90
C ASP A 93 14.70 22.37 0.31
N GLY A 94 13.42 21.98 0.14
CA GLY A 94 12.44 21.86 1.23
C GLY A 94 12.02 23.17 1.90
N LEU A 95 12.64 24.30 1.54
CA LEU A 95 12.49 25.59 2.22
C LEU A 95 11.16 26.31 1.94
N THR A 96 10.41 25.88 0.92
CA THR A 96 9.16 26.53 0.51
C THR A 96 7.91 25.68 0.66
N ALA A 97 8.03 24.49 1.25
CA ALA A 97 6.92 23.56 1.47
C ALA A 97 5.85 24.20 2.37
N ARG A 98 4.61 24.22 1.90
CA ARG A 98 3.45 24.74 2.66
C ARG A 98 2.30 23.74 2.63
N TYR A 99 1.57 23.65 3.73
CA TYR A 99 0.34 22.86 3.79
C TYR A 99 -0.83 23.65 3.18
N ASP A 100 -1.55 23.01 2.27
CA ASP A 100 -2.82 23.47 1.73
C ASP A 100 -3.89 22.36 1.88
N PRO A 101 -4.95 22.60 2.66
CA PRO A 101 -6.05 21.66 2.83
C PRO A 101 -6.73 21.25 1.51
N GLY A 102 -6.73 22.13 0.49
CA GLY A 102 -7.28 21.85 -0.84
C GLY A 102 -6.51 20.77 -1.60
N PHE A 103 -5.20 20.65 -1.35
CA PHE A 103 -4.33 19.63 -1.95
C PHE A 103 -4.35 18.30 -1.19
N ARG A 104 -5.01 18.24 -0.03
CA ARG A 104 -5.17 17.01 0.74
C ARG A 104 -5.79 15.90 -0.09
N TYR A 105 -6.86 16.22 -0.83
CA TYR A 105 -7.56 15.26 -1.70
C TYR A 105 -6.65 14.70 -2.79
N PHE A 106 -5.80 15.55 -3.38
CA PHE A 106 -4.84 15.15 -4.39
C PHE A 106 -3.77 14.21 -3.82
N GLY A 107 -3.22 14.53 -2.64
CA GLY A 107 -2.26 13.67 -1.96
C GLY A 107 -2.82 12.29 -1.60
N ILE A 108 -4.05 12.24 -1.09
CA ILE A 108 -4.75 10.98 -0.81
C ILE A 108 -4.93 10.16 -2.09
N LEU A 109 -5.32 10.80 -3.19
CA LEU A 109 -5.49 10.13 -4.49
C LEU A 109 -4.16 9.56 -5.00
N LEU A 110 -3.06 10.30 -4.85
CA LEU A 110 -1.73 9.86 -5.27
C LEU A 110 -1.26 8.65 -4.46
N ILE A 111 -1.48 8.66 -3.15
CA ILE A 111 -1.18 7.51 -2.27
C ILE A 111 -2.04 6.31 -2.64
N ALA A 112 -3.35 6.51 -2.83
CA ALA A 112 -4.26 5.45 -3.23
C ALA A 112 -3.81 4.80 -4.55
N PHE A 113 -3.39 5.61 -5.52
CA PHE A 113 -2.89 5.12 -6.80
C PHE A 113 -1.57 4.34 -6.64
N LEU A 114 -0.64 4.84 -5.83
CA LEU A 114 0.63 4.18 -5.55
C LEU A 114 0.43 2.82 -4.86
N VAL A 115 -0.42 2.78 -3.83
CA VAL A 115 -0.77 1.54 -3.12
C VAL A 115 -1.43 0.55 -4.07
N LEU A 116 -2.39 1.00 -4.89
CA LEU A 116 -3.04 0.17 -5.89
C LEU A 116 -2.06 -0.41 -6.90
N PHE A 117 -1.14 0.43 -7.39
CA PHE A 117 -0.12 0.02 -8.36
C PHE A 117 0.78 -1.08 -7.77
N LEU A 118 1.28 -0.88 -6.55
CA LEU A 118 2.10 -1.87 -5.85
C LEU A 118 1.34 -3.16 -5.56
N GLN A 119 0.10 -3.07 -5.08
CA GLN A 119 -0.74 -4.24 -4.82
C GLN A 119 -1.01 -5.05 -6.09
N SER A 120 -1.26 -4.35 -7.20
CA SER A 120 -1.48 -4.96 -8.51
C SER A 120 -0.24 -5.66 -9.02
N ALA A 121 0.92 -5.02 -8.92
CA ALA A 121 2.20 -5.60 -9.31
C ALA A 121 2.51 -6.88 -8.51
N ILE A 122 2.32 -6.86 -7.19
CA ILE A 122 2.56 -8.03 -6.32
C ILE A 122 1.61 -9.17 -6.65
N CYS A 123 0.32 -8.88 -6.86
CA CYS A 123 -0.65 -9.89 -7.27
C CYS A 123 -0.28 -10.52 -8.62
N LEU A 124 0.21 -9.73 -9.57
CA LEU A 124 0.61 -10.20 -10.89
C LEU A 124 1.86 -11.07 -10.81
N ILE A 125 2.89 -10.64 -10.07
CA ILE A 125 4.11 -11.42 -9.83
C ILE A 125 3.76 -12.76 -9.15
N ALA A 126 2.91 -12.74 -8.13
CA ALA A 126 2.50 -13.96 -7.43
C ALA A 126 1.78 -14.95 -8.36
N LYS A 127 0.96 -14.47 -9.31
CA LYS A 127 0.32 -15.33 -10.31
C LYS A 127 1.33 -15.91 -11.31
N LEU A 128 2.29 -15.11 -11.77
CA LEU A 128 3.35 -15.58 -12.66
C LEU A 128 4.19 -16.68 -12.00
N ILE A 129 4.58 -16.49 -10.74
CA ILE A 129 5.34 -17.49 -9.97
C ILE A 129 4.56 -18.80 -9.87
N ARG A 130 3.28 -18.76 -9.48
CA ARG A 130 2.44 -19.96 -9.39
C ARG A 130 2.26 -20.65 -10.74
N TYR A 131 2.11 -19.88 -11.81
CA TYR A 131 2.01 -20.42 -13.17
C TYR A 131 3.29 -21.17 -13.57
N HIS A 132 4.46 -20.58 -13.34
CA HIS A 132 5.75 -21.22 -13.63
C HIS A 132 5.95 -22.51 -12.81
N GLN A 133 5.62 -22.49 -11.51
CA GLN A 133 5.72 -23.68 -10.65
C GLN A 133 4.79 -24.81 -11.14
N ASN A 134 3.56 -24.50 -11.52
CA ASN A 134 2.62 -25.51 -12.02
C ASN A 134 3.07 -26.09 -13.38
N LYS A 135 3.62 -25.26 -14.27
CA LYS A 135 4.17 -25.71 -15.55
C LYS A 135 5.33 -26.69 -15.37
N GLN A 136 6.20 -26.45 -14.38
CA GLN A 136 7.28 -27.39 -14.06
C GLN A 136 6.77 -28.72 -13.50
N LYS A 137 5.79 -28.69 -12.59
CA LYS A 137 5.18 -29.92 -12.03
C LYS A 137 4.51 -30.81 -13.08
N MET A 138 3.87 -30.22 -14.09
CA MET A 138 3.24 -30.99 -15.17
C MET A 138 4.28 -31.68 -16.06
N LYS A 139 5.43 -31.03 -16.33
CA LYS A 139 6.53 -31.65 -17.08
C LYS A 139 7.11 -32.88 -16.36
N THR A 140 7.26 -32.82 -15.04
CA THR A 140 7.83 -33.94 -14.26
C THR A 140 6.87 -35.11 -14.04
N THR A 141 5.57 -34.91 -14.26
CA THR A 141 4.53 -35.94 -14.05
C THR A 141 4.13 -36.63 -15.37
N GLY A 142 4.34 -35.99 -16.52
CA GLY A 142 4.08 -36.57 -17.85
C GLY A 142 5.17 -37.49 -18.40
N GLU A 143 6.32 -37.60 -17.71
CA GLU A 143 7.43 -38.51 -18.07
C GLU A 143 7.45 -39.81 -17.25
N ARG A 144 6.36 -40.14 -16.54
CA ARG A 144 6.14 -41.43 -15.88
C ARG A 144 4.91 -42.13 -16.45
#